data_AF-A0A9E3K222-F1
#
_entry.id   AF-A0A9E3K222-F1
#
_cell.length_a   1.000
_cell.length_b   1.000
_cell.length_c   1.000
_cell.angle_alpha   90.00
_cell.angle_beta   90.00
_cell.angle_gamma   90.00
#
_symmetry.space_group_name_H-M   'P 1'
#
loop_
_entity.id
_entity.type
_entity.pdbx_description
1 polymer ?
#
loop_
_entity_poly.entity_id
_entity_poly.type
_entity_poly.pdbx_seq_one_letter_code
_entity_poly.pdbx_strand_id
1 'polypeptide(L)'
;MTLRIIATGGTFDKHYNELNGVLGFADSHLPEVIARSRMTIPVELQVVSLLDSLDMQDADRQNVLAACQAAGEKQIVIVHGTDTMRETAEVLGAAMSDKTIVFTGAMIPYEIANSDALFNFGFACAAAQMLPPGVYVAMNGKIFTWDNVTKNRAAGVFQTL
;
A
#
# COMPACT_ATOMS: atom_id res chain seq x y z
N MET A 1 17.70 -9.78 5.33
CA MET A 1 16.30 -9.81 4.88
C MET A 1 15.98 -8.40 4.43
N THR A 2 15.72 -8.21 3.14
CA THR A 2 15.44 -6.89 2.55
C THR A 2 13.94 -6.78 2.33
N LEU A 3 13.32 -5.68 2.74
CA LEU A 3 11.90 -5.42 2.52
C LEU A 3 11.73 -4.63 1.22
N ARG A 4 10.92 -5.14 0.29
CA ARG A 4 10.50 -4.39 -0.90
C ARG A 4 9.31 -3.52 -0.54
N ILE A 5 9.34 -2.26 -0.93
CA ILE A 5 8.23 -1.32 -0.82
C ILE A 5 7.85 -0.88 -2.22
N ILE A 6 6.59 -1.04 -2.59
CA ILE A 6 6.06 -0.66 -3.88
C ILE A 6 5.06 0.48 -3.70
N ALA A 7 5.30 1.60 -4.37
CA ALA A 7 4.39 2.73 -4.42
C ALA A 7 3.48 2.62 -5.66
N THR A 8 2.19 2.80 -5.45
CA THR A 8 1.19 2.87 -6.53
C THR A 8 0.36 4.16 -6.48
N GLY A 9 0.67 5.04 -5.52
CA GLY A 9 -0.05 6.29 -5.26
C GLY A 9 -1.13 6.14 -4.19
N GLY A 10 -2.35 6.51 -4.55
CA GLY A 10 -3.48 6.60 -3.65
C GLY A 10 -3.42 7.81 -2.71
N THR A 11 -4.41 7.92 -1.83
CA THR A 11 -4.50 9.01 -0.85
C THR A 11 -3.20 9.22 -0.06
N PHE A 12 -2.47 8.15 0.23
CA PHE A 12 -1.18 8.19 0.94
C PHE A 12 -0.21 9.21 0.32
N ASP A 13 -0.07 9.19 -1.00
CA ASP A 13 0.89 9.99 -1.77
C ASP A 13 0.31 11.31 -2.30
N LYS A 14 -0.92 11.69 -1.91
CA LYS A 14 -1.50 12.96 -2.37
C LYS A 14 -0.82 14.16 -1.72
N HIS A 15 -0.62 15.21 -2.53
CA HIS A 15 -0.10 16.51 -2.18
C HIS A 15 -1.18 17.58 -2.29
N TYR A 16 -1.24 18.49 -1.33
CA TYR A 16 -2.15 19.62 -1.31
C TYR A 16 -1.55 20.78 -2.10
N ASN A 17 -2.24 21.14 -3.18
CA ASN A 17 -1.88 22.30 -3.97
C ASN A 17 -2.55 23.56 -3.40
N GLU A 18 -1.77 24.40 -2.73
CA GLU A 18 -2.24 25.64 -2.11
C GLU A 18 -2.74 26.71 -3.09
N LEU A 19 -2.37 26.61 -4.38
CA LEU A 19 -2.79 27.59 -5.40
C LEU A 19 -4.23 27.38 -5.86
N ASN A 20 -4.72 26.13 -5.84
CA ASN A 20 -6.05 25.78 -6.32
C ASN A 20 -6.90 24.98 -5.31
N GLY A 21 -6.33 24.63 -4.16
CA GLY A 21 -7.00 23.89 -3.08
C GLY A 21 -7.28 22.41 -3.40
N VAL A 22 -6.59 21.83 -4.39
CA VAL A 22 -6.84 20.45 -4.85
C VAL A 22 -5.74 19.51 -4.36
N LEU A 23 -6.13 18.28 -4.00
CA LEU A 23 -5.21 17.18 -3.73
C LEU A 23 -4.84 16.46 -5.02
N GLY A 24 -3.56 16.40 -5.36
CA GLY A 24 -3.03 15.75 -6.56
C GLY A 24 -1.79 14.89 -6.28
N PHE A 25 -1.09 14.45 -7.32
CA PHE A 25 0.16 13.69 -7.18
C PHE A 25 1.36 14.53 -7.64
N ALA A 26 2.49 14.36 -6.95
CA ALA A 26 3.79 14.88 -7.34
C ALA A 26 4.81 13.73 -7.21
N ASP A 27 5.82 13.87 -6.36
CA ASP A 27 6.71 12.77 -5.98
C ASP A 27 6.09 11.93 -4.85
N SER A 28 6.50 10.66 -4.71
CA SER A 28 6.04 9.84 -3.58
C SER A 28 6.60 10.37 -2.25
N HIS A 29 5.79 10.31 -1.20
CA HIS A 29 6.22 10.60 0.17
C HIS A 29 7.05 9.47 0.80
N LEU A 30 7.11 8.29 0.17
CA LEU A 30 7.73 7.11 0.75
C LEU A 30 9.21 7.23 1.08
N PRO A 31 10.07 7.93 0.31
CA PRO A 31 11.45 8.16 0.74
C PRO A 31 11.55 8.83 2.12
N GLU A 32 10.71 9.84 2.38
CA GLU A 32 10.66 10.53 3.67
C GLU A 32 10.06 9.62 4.76
N VAL A 33 8.96 8.93 4.46
CA VAL A 33 8.32 7.99 5.39
C VAL A 33 9.29 6.89 5.83
N ILE A 34 10.05 6.32 4.88
CA ILE A 34 11.07 5.30 5.16
C ILE A 34 12.14 5.87 6.08
N ALA A 35 12.68 7.06 5.78
CA ALA A 35 13.67 7.70 6.65
C ALA A 35 13.12 7.97 8.06
N ARG A 36 11.89 8.48 8.16
CA ARG A 36 11.20 8.80 9.42
C ARG A 36 10.85 7.56 10.24
N SER A 37 10.59 6.43 9.59
CA SER A 37 10.26 5.16 10.26
C SER A 37 11.43 4.56 11.05
N ARG A 38 12.67 4.98 10.75
CA ARG A 38 13.90 4.48 11.39
C ARG A 38 14.04 2.95 11.33
N MET A 39 13.52 2.33 10.27
CA MET A 39 13.73 0.91 10.03
C MET A 39 15.22 0.58 9.94
N THR A 40 15.66 -0.46 10.66
CA THR A 40 17.05 -0.91 10.67
C THR A 40 17.31 -2.06 9.68
N ILE A 41 16.26 -2.56 9.04
CA ILE A 41 16.36 -3.55 7.97
C ILE A 41 16.65 -2.85 6.64
N PRO A 42 17.35 -3.50 5.69
CA PRO A 42 17.46 -3.00 4.33
C PRO A 42 16.08 -2.86 3.67
N VAL A 43 15.87 -1.76 2.96
CA VAL A 43 14.62 -1.46 2.27
C VAL A 43 14.92 -1.05 0.83
N GLU A 44 14.20 -1.66 -0.11
CA GLU A 44 14.23 -1.30 -1.53
C GLU A 44 12.90 -0.68 -1.91
N LEU A 45 12.92 0.57 -2.37
CA LEU A 45 11.73 1.29 -2.83
C LEU A 45 11.63 1.22 -4.35
N GLN A 46 10.44 0.87 -4.84
CA GLN A 46 10.09 0.94 -6.25
C GLN A 46 8.79 1.72 -6.41
N VAL A 47 8.81 2.79 -7.20
CA VAL A 47 7.58 3.49 -7.61
C VAL A 47 7.11 2.87 -8.93
N VAL A 48 5.95 2.22 -8.91
CA VAL A 48 5.34 1.62 -10.11
C VAL A 48 4.44 2.65 -10.80
N SER A 49 3.65 3.36 -10.00
CA SER A 49 2.74 4.42 -10.46
C SER A 49 2.41 5.37 -9.31
N LEU A 50 1.82 6.51 -9.62
CA LEU A 50 1.24 7.45 -8.66
C LEU A 50 -0.17 7.81 -9.15
N LEU A 51 -1.12 6.91 -8.94
CA LEU A 51 -2.49 7.02 -9.43
C LEU A 51 -3.49 7.10 -8.28
N ASP A 52 -4.64 7.72 -8.51
CA ASP A 52 -5.80 7.50 -7.65
C ASP A 52 -6.30 6.08 -7.89
N SER A 53 -6.60 5.34 -6.82
CA SER A 53 -7.16 3.99 -6.92
C SER A 53 -8.43 3.94 -7.77
N LEU A 54 -9.23 5.00 -7.77
CA LEU A 54 -10.45 5.07 -8.58
C LEU A 54 -10.18 5.18 -10.09
N ASP A 55 -8.97 5.62 -10.47
CA ASP A 55 -8.54 5.73 -11.87
C ASP A 55 -7.74 4.50 -12.34
N MET A 56 -7.39 3.58 -11.42
CA MET A 56 -6.62 2.38 -11.76
C MET A 56 -7.44 1.38 -12.59
N GLN A 57 -6.86 0.97 -13.71
CA GLN A 57 -7.40 -0.04 -14.61
C GLN A 57 -6.66 -1.37 -14.47
N ASP A 58 -7.18 -2.40 -15.14
CA ASP A 58 -6.63 -3.75 -15.05
C ASP A 58 -5.16 -3.81 -15.49
N ALA A 59 -4.78 -3.04 -16.51
CA ALA A 59 -3.39 -2.92 -16.93
C ALA A 59 -2.48 -2.39 -15.80
N ASP A 60 -2.96 -1.44 -14.99
CA ASP A 60 -2.21 -0.92 -13.84
C ASP A 60 -2.04 -1.99 -12.76
N ARG A 61 -3.11 -2.76 -12.49
CA ARG A 61 -3.05 -3.88 -11.54
C ARG A 61 -2.07 -4.96 -12.01
N GLN A 62 -2.01 -5.23 -13.31
CA GLN A 62 -1.02 -6.15 -13.89
C GLN A 62 0.42 -5.62 -13.77
N ASN A 63 0.63 -4.30 -13.87
CA ASN A 63 1.95 -3.70 -13.62
C ASN A 63 2.41 -3.91 -12.17
N VAL A 64 1.49 -3.79 -11.20
CA VAL A 64 1.78 -4.08 -9.78
C VAL A 64 2.13 -5.54 -9.57
N LEU A 65 1.37 -6.47 -10.19
CA LEU A 65 1.67 -7.91 -10.16
C LEU A 65 3.05 -8.20 -10.75
N ALA A 66 3.36 -7.65 -11.92
CA ALA A 66 4.64 -7.84 -12.59
C ALA A 66 5.81 -7.33 -11.75
N ALA A 67 5.66 -6.18 -11.08
CA ALA A 67 6.66 -5.65 -10.16
C ALA A 67 6.90 -6.60 -8.97
N CYS A 68 5.84 -7.19 -8.40
CA CYS A 68 5.96 -8.16 -7.31
C CYS A 68 6.63 -9.47 -7.75
N GLN A 69 6.34 -9.94 -8.95
CA GLN A 69 6.99 -11.12 -9.55
C GLN A 69 8.47 -10.87 -9.82
N ALA A 70 8.82 -9.70 -10.35
CA ALA A 70 10.20 -9.32 -10.67
C ALA A 70 11.07 -9.02 -9.44
N ALA A 71 10.47 -8.65 -8.30
CA ALA A 71 11.20 -8.40 -7.07
C ALA A 71 11.99 -9.64 -6.61
N GLY A 72 13.23 -9.47 -6.18
CA GLY A 72 14.02 -10.57 -5.59
C GLY A 72 13.61 -10.86 -4.14
N GLU A 73 12.99 -9.90 -3.47
CA GLU A 73 12.59 -9.98 -2.08
C GLU A 73 11.35 -10.84 -1.88
N LYS A 74 11.29 -11.50 -0.72
CA LYS A 74 10.17 -12.38 -0.32
C LYS A 74 9.11 -11.66 0.50
N GLN A 75 9.43 -10.48 1.04
CA GLN A 75 8.51 -9.64 1.80
C GLN A 75 8.32 -8.34 1.06
N ILE A 76 7.05 -8.03 0.75
CA ILE A 76 6.66 -6.89 -0.07
C ILE A 76 5.56 -6.12 0.66
N VAL A 77 5.73 -4.82 0.81
CA VAL A 77 4.66 -3.89 1.21
C VAL A 77 4.25 -3.08 0.00
N ILE A 78 2.96 -3.04 -0.29
CA ILE A 78 2.39 -2.24 -1.37
C ILE A 78 1.59 -1.10 -0.77
N VAL A 79 2.00 0.13 -1.03
CA VAL A 79 1.24 1.33 -0.67
C VAL A 79 0.30 1.66 -1.83
N HIS A 80 -1.00 1.65 -1.54
CA HIS A 80 -2.07 1.68 -2.52
C HIS A 80 -3.23 2.57 -2.08
N GLY A 81 -3.97 3.10 -3.05
CA GLY A 81 -5.22 3.81 -2.78
C GLY A 81 -6.29 2.87 -2.23
N THR A 82 -7.03 3.32 -1.22
CA THR A 82 -7.88 2.43 -0.42
C THR A 82 -9.17 2.02 -1.13
N ASP A 83 -9.62 2.74 -2.15
CA ASP A 83 -10.93 2.50 -2.78
C ASP A 83 -11.01 1.22 -3.62
N THR A 84 -9.93 0.89 -4.33
CA THR A 84 -9.83 -0.31 -5.18
C THR A 84 -8.71 -1.26 -4.75
N MET A 85 -8.13 -1.03 -3.56
CA MET A 85 -7.06 -1.87 -2.98
C MET A 85 -7.41 -3.36 -3.00
N ARG A 86 -8.66 -3.71 -2.67
CA ARG A 86 -9.15 -5.09 -2.67
C ARG A 86 -9.03 -5.72 -4.07
N GLU A 87 -9.40 -5.00 -5.12
CA GLU A 87 -9.37 -5.51 -6.49
C GLU A 87 -7.94 -5.85 -6.93
N THR A 88 -6.97 -4.99 -6.58
CA THR A 88 -5.56 -5.28 -6.82
C THR A 88 -5.07 -6.45 -5.96
N ALA A 89 -5.50 -6.53 -4.70
CA ALA A 89 -5.17 -7.65 -3.82
C ALA A 89 -5.72 -8.99 -4.34
N GLU A 90 -6.91 -9.00 -4.94
CA GLU A 90 -7.49 -10.20 -5.59
C GLU A 90 -6.66 -10.67 -6.78
N VAL A 91 -6.20 -9.74 -7.64
CA VAL A 91 -5.32 -10.07 -8.77
C VAL A 91 -4.03 -10.73 -8.28
N LEU A 92 -3.39 -10.18 -7.25
CA LEU A 92 -2.14 -10.73 -6.72
C LEU A 92 -2.36 -12.02 -5.92
N GLY A 93 -3.44 -12.08 -5.13
CA GLY A 93 -3.79 -13.23 -4.29
C GLY A 93 -4.09 -14.49 -5.09
N ALA A 94 -4.68 -14.34 -6.29
CA ALA A 94 -4.91 -15.45 -7.21
C ALA A 94 -3.64 -15.92 -7.94
N ALA A 95 -2.62 -15.05 -8.08
CA ALA A 95 -1.44 -15.30 -8.92
C ALA A 95 -0.17 -15.64 -8.14
N MET A 96 -0.09 -15.31 -6.85
CA MET A 96 1.15 -15.41 -6.06
C MET A 96 0.93 -16.11 -4.72
N SER A 97 1.84 -17.02 -4.37
CA SER A 97 1.80 -17.76 -3.10
C SER A 97 3.18 -17.98 -2.46
N ASP A 98 4.27 -17.61 -3.13
CA ASP A 98 5.64 -17.87 -2.68
C ASP A 98 6.29 -16.68 -1.94
N LYS A 99 5.52 -15.62 -1.70
CA LYS A 99 5.93 -14.35 -1.07
C LYS A 99 4.90 -13.86 -0.07
N THR A 100 5.34 -13.09 0.91
CA THR A 100 4.47 -12.35 1.83
C THR A 100 4.25 -10.95 1.27
N ILE A 101 3.03 -10.66 0.81
CA ILE A 101 2.67 -9.38 0.19
C ILE A 101 1.60 -8.72 1.07
N VAL A 102 1.87 -7.51 1.54
CA VAL A 102 0.97 -6.76 2.41
C VAL A 102 0.61 -5.43 1.78
N PHE A 103 -0.66 -5.29 1.42
CA PHE A 103 -1.23 -4.02 0.98
C PHE A 103 -1.52 -3.13 2.18
N THR A 104 -1.26 -1.84 2.01
CA THR A 104 -1.63 -0.80 2.97
C THR A 104 -1.87 0.52 2.26
N GLY A 105 -2.38 1.50 2.98
CA GLY A 105 -2.68 2.82 2.48
C GLY A 105 -3.06 3.77 3.61
N ALA A 106 -3.71 4.86 3.25
CA ALA A 106 -4.18 5.85 4.20
C ALA A 106 -5.57 6.36 3.80
N MET A 107 -6.37 6.75 4.78
CA MET A 107 -7.61 7.49 4.56
C MET A 107 -7.35 9.00 4.49
N ILE A 108 -6.25 9.47 5.08
CA ILE A 108 -5.81 10.86 5.10
C ILE A 108 -4.39 10.94 4.50
N PRO A 109 -4.09 11.85 3.56
CA PRO A 109 -2.76 11.99 2.96
C PRO A 109 -1.64 12.15 3.99
N TYR A 110 -0.45 11.62 3.71
CA TYR A 110 0.66 11.59 4.67
C TYR A 110 1.05 12.98 5.19
N GLU A 111 1.07 13.98 4.30
CA GLU A 111 1.42 15.38 4.61
C GLU A 111 0.39 16.09 5.51
N ILE A 112 -0.83 15.55 5.67
CA ILE A 112 -1.89 16.18 6.46
C ILE A 112 -1.82 15.70 7.92
N ALA A 113 -1.97 16.64 8.85
CA ALA A 113 -2.01 16.35 10.28
C ALA A 113 -3.10 15.32 10.64
N ASN A 114 -2.81 14.48 11.63
CA ASN A 114 -3.65 13.35 12.04
C ASN A 114 -3.83 12.26 10.97
N SER A 115 -2.91 12.16 10.01
CA SER A 115 -2.91 11.07 9.04
C SER A 115 -2.65 9.71 9.69
N ASP A 116 -3.38 8.69 9.20
CA ASP A 116 -3.19 7.28 9.54
C ASP A 116 -2.04 6.62 8.74
N ALA A 117 -1.45 7.33 7.77
CA ALA A 117 -0.45 6.81 6.84
C ALA A 117 0.76 6.17 7.54
N LEU A 118 1.41 6.89 8.46
CA LEU A 118 2.64 6.40 9.08
C LEU A 118 2.39 5.17 9.97
N PHE A 119 1.26 5.15 10.68
CA PHE A 119 0.86 4.00 11.49
C PHE A 119 0.59 2.78 10.61
N ASN A 120 -0.25 2.92 9.57
CA ASN A 120 -0.60 1.83 8.67
C ASN A 120 0.65 1.28 7.95
N PHE A 121 1.55 2.17 7.51
CA PHE A 121 2.82 1.80 6.89
C PHE A 121 3.69 0.96 7.84
N GLY A 122 3.96 1.45 9.06
CA GLY A 122 4.76 0.71 10.04
C GLY A 122 4.14 -0.65 10.40
N PHE A 123 2.81 -0.68 10.55
CA PHE A 123 2.06 -1.90 10.81
C PHE A 123 2.17 -2.92 9.66
N ALA A 124 2.06 -2.46 8.42
CA ALA A 124 2.23 -3.30 7.23
C ALA A 124 3.65 -3.85 7.09
N CYS A 125 4.67 -3.03 7.36
CA CYS A 125 6.07 -3.45 7.38
C CYS A 125 6.32 -4.55 8.42
N ALA A 126 5.73 -4.44 9.61
CA ALA A 126 5.81 -5.50 10.63
C ALA A 126 5.05 -6.76 10.18
N ALA A 127 3.84 -6.61 9.65
CA ALA A 127 3.04 -7.74 9.15
C ALA A 127 3.76 -8.51 8.04
N ALA A 128 4.40 -7.82 7.09
CA ALA A 128 5.15 -8.46 6.00
C ALA A 128 6.32 -9.31 6.50
N GLN A 129 6.92 -8.96 7.65
CA GLN A 129 8.01 -9.72 8.26
C GLN A 129 7.54 -10.92 9.08
N MET A 130 6.32 -10.88 9.61
CA MET A 130 5.81 -11.87 10.57
C MET A 130 4.87 -12.89 9.95
N LEU A 131 4.16 -12.54 8.88
CA LEU A 131 3.19 -13.40 8.24
C LEU A 131 3.86 -14.44 7.32
N PRO A 132 3.28 -15.65 7.20
CA PRO A 132 3.70 -16.61 6.20
C PRO A 132 3.45 -16.07 4.77
N PRO A 133 4.01 -16.71 3.74
CA PRO A 133 3.70 -16.39 2.35
C PRO A 133 2.18 -16.37 2.10
N GLY A 134 1.73 -15.33 1.40
CA GLY A 134 0.33 -15.00 1.18
C GLY A 134 0.14 -13.52 0.86
N VAL A 135 -1.06 -13.16 0.44
CA VAL A 135 -1.45 -11.78 0.15
C VAL A 135 -2.42 -11.28 1.22
N TYR A 136 -2.12 -10.11 1.78
CA TYR A 136 -2.84 -9.56 2.92
C TYR A 136 -3.13 -8.07 2.72
N VAL A 137 -4.16 -7.58 3.41
CA VAL A 137 -4.42 -6.15 3.60
C VAL A 137 -4.19 -5.82 5.08
N ALA A 138 -3.36 -4.83 5.36
CA ALA A 138 -3.07 -4.33 6.71
C ALA A 138 -3.55 -2.89 6.83
N MET A 139 -4.72 -2.71 7.46
CA MET A 139 -5.39 -1.42 7.64
C MET A 139 -6.08 -1.37 9.00
N ASN A 140 -6.17 -0.19 9.61
CA ASN A 140 -6.89 0.01 10.89
C ASN A 140 -6.43 -0.93 12.02
N GLY A 141 -5.14 -1.29 12.06
CA GLY A 141 -4.56 -2.20 13.05
C GLY A 141 -5.03 -3.65 12.94
N LYS A 142 -5.62 -4.05 11.80
CA LYS A 142 -6.08 -5.41 11.51
C LYS A 142 -5.43 -5.94 10.24
N ILE A 143 -5.21 -7.25 10.22
CA ILE A 143 -4.72 -7.99 9.06
C ILE A 143 -5.90 -8.77 8.50
N PHE A 144 -6.11 -8.66 7.20
CA PHE A 144 -7.13 -9.40 6.46
C PHE A 144 -6.46 -10.22 5.35
N THR A 145 -7.03 -11.36 5.01
CA THR A 145 -6.66 -12.06 3.78
C THR A 145 -7.28 -11.34 2.58
N TRP A 146 -6.60 -11.40 1.43
CA TRP A 146 -7.02 -10.72 0.21
C TRP A 146 -8.45 -11.07 -0.23
N ASP A 147 -8.91 -12.28 0.09
CA ASP A 147 -10.23 -12.84 -0.25
C ASP A 147 -11.31 -12.59 0.81
N ASN A 148 -10.96 -11.98 1.95
CA ASN A 148 -11.89 -11.71 3.06
C ASN A 148 -11.71 -10.29 3.62
N VAL A 149 -11.84 -9.30 2.74
CA VAL A 149 -11.67 -7.89 3.09
C VAL A 149 -12.53 -6.96 2.23
N THR A 150 -13.08 -5.91 2.83
CA THR A 150 -13.75 -4.82 2.10
C THR A 150 -13.60 -3.48 2.83
N LYS A 151 -13.62 -2.38 2.06
CA LYS A 151 -13.64 -1.01 2.60
C LYS A 151 -15.08 -0.60 2.90
N ASN A 152 -15.38 -0.40 4.18
CA ASN A 152 -16.60 0.28 4.60
C ASN A 152 -16.42 1.79 4.38
N ARG A 153 -16.91 2.29 3.24
CA ARG A 153 -16.78 3.71 2.85
C ARG A 153 -17.49 4.65 3.81
N ALA A 154 -18.62 4.24 4.40
CA ALA A 154 -19.37 5.07 5.34
C ALA A 154 -18.64 5.25 6.67
N ALA A 155 -17.96 4.19 7.15
CA ALA A 155 -17.21 4.24 8.40
C ALA A 155 -15.73 4.63 8.22
N GLY A 156 -15.21 4.65 6.98
CA GLY A 156 -13.81 4.97 6.71
C GLY A 156 -12.83 3.90 7.21
N VAL A 157 -13.25 2.63 7.26
CA VAL A 157 -12.43 1.52 7.80
C VAL A 157 -12.53 0.26 6.93
N PHE A 158 -11.58 -0.64 7.10
CA PHE A 158 -11.61 -1.99 6.54
C PHE A 158 -12.25 -2.98 7.50
N GLN A 159 -13.00 -3.94 6.94
CA GLN A 159 -13.67 -5.01 7.66
C GLN A 159 -13.63 -6.31 6.83
N THR A 160 -13.94 -7.44 7.48
CA THR A 160 -14.18 -8.71 6.78
C THR A 160 -15.44 -8.61 5.91
N LEU A 161 -15.54 -9.49 4.92
CA LEU A 161 -16.73 -9.61 4.07
C LEU A 161 -17.98 -9.98 4.87
#